data_AF-A0A1G7HS58-F1
#
_entry.id   AF-A0A1G7HS58-F1
#
_cell.length_a   1.000
_cell.length_b   1.000
_cell.length_c   1.000
_cell.angle_alpha   90.00
_cell.angle_beta   90.00
_cell.angle_gamma   90.00
#
_symmetry.space_group_name_H-M   'P 1'
#
loop_
_entity.id
_entity.type
_entity.pdbx_description
1 polymer ?
#
loop_
_entity_poly.entity_id
_entity_poly.type
_entity_poly.pdbx_seq_one_letter_code
_entity_poly.pdbx_strand_id
1 'polypeptide(L)'
;MNTQHIPAVIYKEPELFYEAKIREEILKRYNIAFEVFMAEQYSKIHYSELMEDDVDESLASRQRLISWINDNTRGKETRAGILTKYMLEHPEHFENGIWQARYFSYFVYYAKNLLTDETFVKKKQIADEFKKSFKNEEWYWKAVAVLGAKLLEYLYDMNALQTDIAKAYVRQIKLSRQLLKSIGKITGRVAKNFGENYGYDSIEEVREAIFAIKQSIEETFKQQMEMSYKIFTSQKEYRIYLAYHETIKNDILEIYKEVPKLPEQKAVQVTIMEYTH
;
A
#
# COMPACT_ATOMS: atom_id res chain seq x y z
N MET A 1 -4.27 -29.82 -45.69
CA MET A 1 -4.35 -28.83 -44.59
C MET A 1 -5.65 -29.07 -43.86
N ASN A 2 -5.59 -29.59 -42.63
CA ASN A 2 -6.78 -29.90 -41.82
C ASN A 2 -7.09 -28.68 -40.95
N THR A 3 -8.02 -27.84 -41.39
CA THR A 3 -8.59 -26.77 -40.55
C THR A 3 -9.44 -27.43 -39.47
N GLN A 4 -8.91 -27.50 -38.24
CA GLN A 4 -9.72 -27.82 -37.07
C GLN A 4 -10.83 -26.76 -36.96
N HIS A 5 -12.05 -27.16 -37.28
CA HIS A 5 -13.25 -26.40 -36.92
C HIS A 5 -13.32 -26.38 -35.39
N ILE A 6 -12.90 -25.26 -34.80
CA ILE A 6 -13.21 -24.96 -33.40
C ILE A 6 -14.74 -24.83 -33.36
N PRO A 7 -15.46 -25.65 -32.56
CA PRO A 7 -16.91 -25.56 -32.47
C PRO A 7 -17.26 -24.14 -31.99
N ALA A 8 -18.09 -23.43 -32.74
CA ALA A 8 -18.70 -22.20 -32.25
C ALA A 8 -19.50 -22.57 -31.00
N VAL A 9 -19.03 -22.12 -29.83
CA VAL A 9 -19.79 -22.26 -28.59
C VAL A 9 -20.99 -21.33 -28.72
N ILE A 10 -22.14 -21.89 -29.11
CA ILE A 10 -23.40 -21.17 -29.17
C ILE A 10 -23.89 -21.04 -27.73
N TYR A 11 -23.65 -19.88 -27.12
CA TYR A 11 -24.18 -19.54 -25.81
C TYR A 11 -25.70 -19.42 -25.92
N LYS A 12 -26.45 -20.11 -25.04
CA LYS A 12 -27.91 -20.05 -25.02
C LYS A 12 -28.44 -18.63 -24.76
N GLU A 13 -27.65 -17.81 -24.06
CA GLU A 13 -27.95 -16.41 -23.72
C GLU A 13 -26.67 -15.57 -23.88
N PRO A 14 -26.30 -15.21 -25.12
CA PRO A 14 -25.03 -14.54 -25.40
C PRO A 14 -24.92 -13.19 -24.70
N GLU A 15 -26.03 -12.46 -24.54
CA GLU A 15 -26.06 -11.15 -23.88
C GLU A 15 -25.62 -11.23 -22.42
N LEU A 16 -26.20 -12.14 -21.62
CA LEU A 16 -25.81 -12.33 -20.21
C LEU A 16 -24.35 -12.77 -20.07
N PHE A 17 -23.86 -13.58 -21.00
CA PHE A 17 -22.45 -13.96 -21.02
C PHE A 17 -21.53 -12.76 -21.28
N TYR A 18 -21.86 -11.92 -22.27
CA TYR A 18 -21.10 -10.71 -22.57
C TYR A 18 -21.15 -9.70 -21.42
N GLU A 19 -22.30 -9.51 -20.78
CA GLU A 19 -22.42 -8.66 -19.59
C GLU A 19 -21.54 -9.16 -18.45
N ALA A 20 -21.55 -10.46 -18.16
CA ALA A 20 -20.69 -11.06 -17.15
C ALA A 20 -19.20 -10.85 -17.49
N LYS A 21 -18.81 -11.02 -18.75
CA LYS A 21 -17.43 -10.81 -19.22
C LYS A 21 -16.99 -9.35 -19.14
N ILE A 22 -17.86 -8.41 -19.50
CA ILE A 22 -17.61 -6.98 -19.38
C ILE A 22 -17.41 -6.61 -17.90
N ARG A 23 -18.28 -7.12 -17.01
CA ARG A 23 -18.17 -6.88 -15.57
C ARG A 23 -16.85 -7.42 -15.01
N GLU A 24 -16.46 -8.63 -15.37
CA GLU A 24 -15.18 -9.25 -14.97
C GLU A 24 -13.98 -8.39 -15.41
N GLU A 25 -13.98 -7.94 -16.67
CA GLU A 25 -12.92 -7.08 -17.21
C GLU A 25 -12.86 -5.72 -16.51
N ILE A 26 -14.01 -5.12 -16.18
CA ILE A 26 -14.05 -3.86 -15.41
C ILE A 26 -13.45 -4.07 -14.02
N LEU A 27 -13.86 -5.12 -13.30
CA LEU A 27 -13.34 -5.40 -11.96
C LEU A 27 -11.82 -5.65 -11.98
N LYS A 28 -11.32 -6.31 -13.03
CA LYS A 28 -9.88 -6.50 -13.25
C LYS A 28 -9.17 -5.18 -13.48
N ARG A 29 -9.72 -4.28 -14.30
CA ARG A 29 -9.16 -2.94 -14.51
C ARG A 29 -9.13 -2.11 -13.24
N TYR A 30 -10.17 -2.21 -12.40
CA TYR A 30 -10.19 -1.59 -11.08
C TYR A 30 -9.08 -2.13 -10.18
N ASN A 31 -8.87 -3.46 -10.12
CA ASN A 31 -7.76 -4.04 -9.37
C ASN A 31 -6.40 -3.49 -9.85
N ILE A 32 -6.17 -3.47 -11.17
CA ILE A 32 -4.96 -2.89 -11.77
C ILE A 32 -4.79 -1.43 -11.35
N ALA A 33 -5.83 -0.62 -11.49
CA ALA A 33 -5.77 0.80 -11.18
C ALA A 33 -5.47 1.06 -9.70
N PHE A 34 -6.08 0.29 -8.78
CA PHE A 34 -5.79 0.38 -7.35
C PHE A 34 -4.37 -0.08 -7.00
N GLU A 35 -3.85 -1.13 -7.62
CA GLU A 35 -2.45 -1.55 -7.42
C GLU A 35 -1.47 -0.46 -7.84
N VAL A 36 -1.67 0.15 -9.02
CA VAL A 36 -0.83 1.25 -9.51
C VAL A 36 -0.97 2.49 -8.63
N PHE A 37 -2.20 2.84 -8.23
CA PHE A 37 -2.44 3.94 -7.30
C PHE A 37 -1.67 3.75 -5.99
N MET A 38 -1.80 2.58 -5.36
CA MET A 38 -1.08 2.27 -4.13
C MET A 38 0.43 2.31 -4.35
N ALA A 39 0.93 1.82 -5.49
CA ALA A 39 2.37 1.83 -5.81
C ALA A 39 2.92 3.24 -5.97
N GLU A 40 2.15 4.15 -6.58
CA GLU A 40 2.51 5.56 -6.74
C GLU A 40 2.57 6.27 -5.37
N GLN A 41 1.56 6.06 -4.52
CA GLN A 41 1.54 6.58 -3.15
C GLN A 41 2.66 5.96 -2.28
N TYR A 42 3.07 4.72 -2.61
CA TYR A 42 4.10 3.95 -1.92
C TYR A 42 5.53 4.18 -2.46
N SER A 43 5.76 5.16 -3.32
CA SER A 43 7.07 5.38 -3.97
C SER A 43 8.25 5.68 -3.02
N LYS A 44 8.00 5.89 -1.73
CA LYS A 44 9.03 6.20 -0.73
C LYS A 44 9.65 4.94 -0.11
N ILE A 45 10.98 4.96 0.05
CA ILE A 45 11.80 3.80 0.43
C ILE A 45 11.49 3.30 1.83
N HIS A 46 11.39 4.23 2.76
CA HIS A 46 11.12 3.95 4.15
C HIS A 46 9.79 4.54 4.58
N TYR A 47 9.08 3.81 5.43
CA TYR A 47 7.87 4.35 6.06
C TYR A 47 8.15 5.65 6.84
N SER A 48 9.40 5.90 7.26
CA SER A 48 9.81 7.16 7.94
C SER A 48 9.82 8.35 7.01
N GLU A 49 10.02 8.11 5.71
CA GLU A 49 9.90 9.15 4.70
C GLU A 49 8.43 9.36 4.29
N LEU A 50 7.57 8.36 4.55
CA LEU A 50 6.13 8.52 4.45
C LEU A 50 5.59 9.34 5.62
N MET A 51 6.08 9.14 6.85
CA MET A 51 5.65 9.86 8.04
C MET A 51 6.87 10.27 8.85
N GLU A 52 7.26 11.54 8.74
CA GLU A 52 8.28 12.13 9.61
C GLU A 52 7.79 12.09 11.06
N ASP A 53 8.67 11.71 11.99
CA ASP A 53 8.37 11.69 13.42
C ASP A 53 8.46 13.11 14.05
N ASP A 54 8.63 14.15 13.23
CA ASP A 54 8.74 15.56 13.64
C ASP A 54 7.56 16.38 13.12
N VAL A 55 6.58 16.65 13.98
CA VAL A 55 5.94 17.97 14.10
C VAL A 55 5.49 18.09 15.56
N ASP A 56 5.65 19.28 16.13
CA ASP A 56 5.20 19.83 17.43
C ASP A 56 3.74 19.51 17.88
N GLU A 57 3.03 18.63 17.19
CA GLU A 57 1.64 18.28 17.39
C GLU A 57 1.48 16.87 17.97
N SER A 58 0.50 16.73 18.86
CA SER A 58 0.03 15.47 19.45
C SER A 58 -0.63 14.50 18.44
N LEU A 59 0.02 14.21 17.31
CA LEU A 59 -0.44 13.27 16.28
C LEU A 59 0.14 11.87 16.50
N ALA A 60 -0.51 10.87 15.94
CA ALA A 60 -0.12 9.48 16.06
C ALA A 60 1.15 9.20 15.27
N SER A 61 2.16 8.64 15.95
CA SER A 61 3.40 8.26 15.28
C SER A 61 3.19 7.10 14.30
N ARG A 62 4.05 7.05 13.30
CA ARG A 62 4.10 5.96 12.32
C ARG A 62 4.27 4.59 12.97
N GLN A 63 5.17 4.48 13.95
CA GLN A 63 5.47 3.25 14.65
C GLN A 63 4.20 2.74 15.33
N ARG A 64 3.39 3.67 15.86
CA ARG A 64 2.08 3.34 16.43
C ARG A 64 1.12 2.84 15.36
N LEU A 65 0.98 3.54 14.24
CA LEU A 65 0.14 3.10 13.12
C LEU A 65 0.51 1.67 12.67
N ILE A 66 1.80 1.43 12.38
CA ILE A 66 2.32 0.12 11.95
C ILE A 66 2.06 -0.96 13.02
N SER A 67 2.21 -0.62 14.30
CA SER A 67 1.98 -1.57 15.41
C SER A 67 0.54 -2.04 15.53
N TRP A 68 -0.42 -1.23 15.06
CA TRP A 68 -1.85 -1.57 15.06
C TRP A 68 -2.27 -2.27 13.78
N ILE A 69 -1.68 -1.92 12.63
CA ILE A 69 -1.91 -2.58 11.34
C ILE A 69 -1.50 -4.05 11.38
N ASN A 70 -0.27 -4.31 11.84
CA ASN A 70 0.26 -5.68 11.93
C ASN A 70 -0.21 -6.39 13.19
N ASP A 71 -0.17 -7.72 13.16
CA ASP A 71 -0.27 -8.53 14.35
C ASP A 71 0.87 -8.19 15.32
N ASN A 72 0.56 -8.14 16.61
CA ASN A 72 1.53 -7.83 17.65
C ASN A 72 1.66 -9.03 18.58
N THR A 73 2.78 -9.75 18.48
CA THR A 73 3.10 -10.89 19.32
C THR A 73 3.95 -10.45 20.50
N ARG A 74 3.48 -10.72 21.72
CA ARG A 74 4.22 -10.53 22.97
C ARG A 74 4.23 -11.85 23.73
N GLY A 75 5.38 -12.53 23.71
CA GLY A 75 5.49 -13.87 24.30
C GLY A 75 4.58 -14.87 23.59
N LYS A 76 3.62 -15.45 24.32
CA LYS A 76 2.63 -16.39 23.77
C LYS A 76 1.35 -15.72 23.27
N GLU A 77 1.13 -14.45 23.57
CA GLU A 77 -0.07 -13.74 23.17
C GLU A 77 0.15 -13.03 21.84
N THR A 78 -0.76 -13.27 20.88
CA THR A 78 -0.79 -12.53 19.61
C THR A 78 -2.06 -11.71 19.53
N ARG A 79 -1.93 -10.39 19.48
CA ARG A 79 -3.03 -9.48 19.18
C ARG A 79 -3.17 -9.38 17.66
N ALA A 80 -4.33 -9.76 17.13
CA ALA A 80 -4.66 -9.55 15.73
C ALA A 80 -4.64 -8.05 15.39
N GLY A 81 -3.89 -7.71 14.35
CA GLY A 81 -3.84 -6.39 13.74
C GLY A 81 -5.04 -6.12 12.84
N ILE A 82 -5.09 -4.91 12.30
CA ILE A 82 -6.15 -4.48 11.38
C ILE A 82 -6.18 -5.38 10.13
N LEU A 83 -5.01 -5.77 9.61
CA LEU A 83 -4.94 -6.61 8.41
C LEU A 83 -5.62 -7.97 8.63
N THR A 84 -5.23 -8.68 9.68
CA THR A 84 -5.80 -9.99 10.05
C THR A 84 -7.28 -9.89 10.36
N LYS A 85 -7.72 -8.85 11.08
CA LYS A 85 -9.15 -8.64 11.36
C LYS A 85 -9.95 -8.38 10.09
N TYR A 86 -9.46 -7.54 9.19
CA TYR A 86 -10.13 -7.26 7.93
C TYR A 86 -10.31 -8.54 7.09
N MET A 87 -9.30 -9.40 7.04
CA MET A 87 -9.40 -10.69 6.34
C MET A 87 -10.48 -11.61 6.92
N LEU A 88 -10.68 -11.59 8.25
CA LEU A 88 -11.68 -12.41 8.92
C LEU A 88 -13.10 -11.83 8.82
N GLU A 89 -13.22 -10.51 8.87
CA GLU A 89 -14.50 -9.79 8.92
C GLU A 89 -15.06 -9.48 7.51
N HIS A 90 -14.22 -9.50 6.47
CA HIS A 90 -14.60 -9.20 5.08
C HIS A 90 -14.15 -10.28 4.07
N PRO A 91 -14.52 -11.57 4.24
CA PRO A 91 -14.12 -12.64 3.33
C PRO A 91 -14.58 -12.41 1.88
N GLU A 92 -15.66 -11.65 1.67
CA GLU A 92 -16.19 -11.27 0.35
C GLU A 92 -15.25 -10.38 -0.48
N HIS A 93 -14.23 -9.79 0.15
CA HIS A 93 -13.21 -8.98 -0.54
C HIS A 93 -12.03 -9.82 -1.06
N PHE A 94 -12.08 -11.14 -0.87
CA PHE A 94 -11.06 -12.10 -1.25
C PHE A 94 -11.62 -13.09 -2.26
N GLU A 95 -10.91 -13.30 -3.37
CA GLU A 95 -11.22 -14.36 -4.33
C GLU A 95 -10.16 -15.45 -4.19
N ASN A 96 -10.57 -16.68 -3.85
CA ASN A 96 -9.65 -17.79 -3.58
C ASN A 96 -8.59 -17.47 -2.51
N GLY A 97 -8.96 -16.68 -1.49
CA GLY A 97 -8.04 -16.24 -0.43
C GLY A 97 -7.10 -15.09 -0.85
N ILE A 98 -7.22 -14.60 -2.07
CA ILE A 98 -6.44 -13.48 -2.59
C ILE A 98 -7.27 -12.20 -2.51
N TRP A 99 -6.71 -11.21 -1.83
CA TRP A 99 -7.31 -9.88 -1.71
C TRP A 99 -7.51 -9.24 -3.10
N GLN A 100 -8.68 -8.66 -3.34
CA GLN A 100 -8.94 -7.87 -4.55
C GLN A 100 -8.67 -6.37 -4.31
N ALA A 101 -7.62 -5.83 -4.93
CA ALA A 101 -7.10 -4.47 -4.69
C ALA A 101 -8.17 -3.37 -4.80
N ARG A 102 -9.22 -3.60 -5.60
CA ARG A 102 -10.39 -2.71 -5.71
C ARG A 102 -11.11 -2.39 -4.39
N TYR A 103 -10.94 -3.20 -3.34
CA TYR A 103 -11.52 -2.95 -2.02
C TYR A 103 -10.63 -2.11 -1.10
N PHE A 104 -9.54 -1.54 -1.61
CA PHE A 104 -8.60 -0.77 -0.79
C PHE A 104 -9.27 0.42 -0.06
N SER A 105 -10.22 1.13 -0.68
CA SER A 105 -10.96 2.21 -0.01
C SER A 105 -11.75 1.72 1.20
N TYR A 106 -12.40 0.56 1.10
CA TYR A 106 -13.08 -0.07 2.25
C TYR A 106 -12.10 -0.42 3.37
N PHE A 107 -10.89 -0.87 3.03
CA PHE A 107 -9.86 -1.13 4.03
C PHE A 107 -9.35 0.13 4.73
N VAL A 108 -9.17 1.23 3.99
CA VAL A 108 -8.81 2.53 4.59
C VAL A 108 -9.89 3.01 5.55
N TYR A 109 -11.16 2.91 5.14
CA TYR A 109 -12.31 3.25 5.99
C TYR A 109 -12.36 2.38 7.25
N TYR A 110 -12.21 1.07 7.09
CA TYR A 110 -12.18 0.11 8.19
C TYR A 110 -11.03 0.39 9.18
N ALA A 111 -9.83 0.65 8.66
CA ALA A 111 -8.66 0.98 9.46
C ALA A 111 -8.86 2.27 10.26
N LYS A 112 -9.42 3.32 9.64
CA LYS A 112 -9.77 4.58 10.32
C LYS A 112 -10.71 4.31 11.49
N ASN A 113 -11.81 3.58 11.26
CA ASN A 113 -12.79 3.27 12.30
C ASN A 113 -12.15 2.53 13.48
N LEU A 114 -11.42 1.45 13.23
CA LEU A 114 -10.75 0.70 14.30
C LEU A 114 -9.74 1.55 15.07
N LEU A 115 -8.90 2.33 14.39
CA LEU A 115 -7.87 3.14 15.05
C LEU A 115 -8.46 4.25 15.92
N THR A 116 -9.68 4.72 15.61
CA THR A 116 -10.41 5.71 16.38
C THR A 116 -11.33 5.12 17.45
N ASP A 117 -11.42 3.79 17.55
CA ASP A 117 -12.21 3.07 18.53
C ASP A 117 -11.36 2.71 19.76
N GLU A 118 -11.75 3.24 20.92
CA GLU A 118 -11.06 3.02 22.19
C GLU A 118 -11.07 1.56 22.65
N THR A 119 -12.07 0.78 22.23
CA THR A 119 -12.17 -0.64 22.58
C THR A 119 -11.11 -1.45 21.82
N PHE A 120 -10.82 -1.07 20.58
CA PHE A 120 -9.78 -1.68 19.77
C PHE A 120 -8.38 -1.26 20.21
N VAL A 121 -8.12 0.05 20.33
CA VAL A 121 -6.78 0.55 20.72
C VAL A 121 -6.51 0.47 22.22
N LYS A 122 -7.49 -0.01 23.01
CA LYS A 122 -7.46 -0.25 24.47
C LYS A 122 -7.26 0.99 25.34
N LYS A 123 -7.11 2.17 24.76
CA LYS A 123 -6.84 3.43 25.47
C LYS A 123 -7.49 4.60 24.76
N LYS A 124 -8.36 5.32 25.47
CA LYS A 124 -9.03 6.53 24.97
C LYS A 124 -8.05 7.56 24.40
N GLN A 125 -6.96 7.84 25.12
CA GLN A 125 -5.93 8.78 24.66
C GLN A 125 -5.36 8.43 23.28
N ILE A 126 -5.13 7.13 23.01
CA ILE A 126 -4.62 6.67 21.70
C ILE A 126 -5.68 6.85 20.62
N ALA A 127 -6.94 6.53 20.92
CA ALA A 127 -8.05 6.69 19.99
C ALA A 127 -8.23 8.17 19.61
N ASP A 128 -8.16 9.06 20.59
CA ASP A 128 -8.30 10.50 20.39
C ASP A 128 -7.11 11.09 19.62
N GLU A 129 -5.90 10.57 19.83
CA GLU A 129 -4.71 10.91 19.04
C GLU A 129 -4.89 10.51 17.57
N PHE A 130 -5.39 9.31 17.29
CA PHE A 130 -5.73 8.91 15.92
C PHE A 130 -6.85 9.76 15.34
N LYS A 131 -7.92 10.08 16.09
CA LYS A 131 -8.99 10.98 15.63
C LYS A 131 -8.44 12.34 15.22
N LYS A 132 -7.53 12.91 16.01
CA LYS A 132 -6.86 14.17 15.65
C LYS A 132 -6.02 14.01 14.38
N SER A 133 -5.29 12.90 14.26
CA SER A 133 -4.43 12.60 13.13
C SER A 133 -5.19 12.41 11.82
N PHE A 134 -6.33 11.71 11.85
CA PHE A 134 -7.21 11.54 10.69
C PHE A 134 -7.89 12.84 10.21
N LYS A 135 -7.84 13.91 11.00
CA LYS A 135 -8.29 15.26 10.61
C LYS A 135 -7.18 16.10 9.98
N ASN A 136 -5.93 15.67 10.06
CA ASN A 136 -4.81 16.30 9.37
C ASN A 136 -4.66 15.65 7.98
N GLU A 137 -4.86 16.43 6.91
CA GLU A 137 -4.86 15.91 5.53
C GLU A 137 -3.53 15.28 5.14
N GLU A 138 -2.42 15.91 5.51
CA GLU A 138 -1.09 15.39 5.20
C GLU A 138 -0.87 14.04 5.90
N TRP A 139 -1.15 13.97 7.21
CA TRP A 139 -1.06 12.73 7.97
C TRP A 139 -1.99 11.65 7.40
N TYR A 140 -3.20 12.02 7.00
CA TYR A 140 -4.16 11.11 6.38
C TYR A 140 -3.60 10.45 5.13
N TRP A 141 -3.12 11.22 4.16
CA TRP A 141 -2.55 10.68 2.92
C TRP A 141 -1.30 9.82 3.18
N LYS A 142 -0.48 10.23 4.15
CA LYS A 142 0.65 9.42 4.61
C LYS A 142 0.18 8.08 5.20
N ALA A 143 -0.90 8.05 5.98
CA ALA A 143 -1.48 6.83 6.53
C ALA A 143 -2.07 5.93 5.44
N VAL A 144 -2.76 6.51 4.44
CA VAL A 144 -3.25 5.78 3.25
C VAL A 144 -2.09 5.12 2.52
N ALA A 145 -0.98 5.83 2.30
CA ALA A 145 0.20 5.26 1.66
C ALA A 145 0.79 4.08 2.47
N VAL A 146 0.84 4.18 3.80
CA VAL A 146 1.29 3.08 4.68
C VAL A 146 0.34 1.87 4.62
N LEU A 147 -0.97 2.09 4.57
CA LEU A 147 -1.96 1.02 4.42
C LEU A 147 -1.85 0.34 3.05
N GLY A 148 -1.74 1.13 1.97
CA GLY A 148 -1.58 0.62 0.61
C GLY A 148 -0.29 -0.17 0.44
N ALA A 149 0.81 0.33 1.00
CA ALA A 149 2.08 -0.38 1.08
C ALA A 149 1.96 -1.78 1.72
N LYS A 150 1.23 -1.87 2.84
CA LYS A 150 1.04 -3.14 3.56
C LYS A 150 0.23 -4.13 2.75
N LEU A 151 -0.81 -3.65 2.07
CA LEU A 151 -1.62 -4.46 1.16
C LEU A 151 -0.78 -4.96 -0.03
N LEU A 152 -0.01 -4.08 -0.68
CA LEU A 152 0.87 -4.46 -1.79
C LEU A 152 1.94 -5.47 -1.36
N GLU A 153 2.52 -5.31 -0.17
CA GLU A 153 3.45 -6.30 0.39
C GLU A 153 2.81 -7.66 0.60
N TYR A 154 1.59 -7.69 1.15
CA TYR A 154 0.80 -8.91 1.33
C TYR A 154 0.53 -9.59 -0.01
N LEU A 155 0.04 -8.85 -1.00
CA LEU A 155 -0.22 -9.39 -2.35
C LEU A 155 1.07 -9.88 -3.02
N TYR A 156 2.20 -9.19 -2.83
CA TYR A 156 3.49 -9.62 -3.35
C TYR A 156 3.93 -10.95 -2.74
N ASP A 157 3.81 -11.10 -1.41
CA ASP A 157 4.20 -12.33 -0.71
C ASP A 157 3.30 -13.52 -1.08
N MET A 158 2.05 -13.26 -1.45
CA MET A 158 1.11 -14.26 -1.98
C MET A 158 1.26 -14.51 -3.49
N ASN A 159 2.23 -13.87 -4.16
CA ASN A 159 2.40 -13.88 -5.63
C ASN A 159 1.11 -13.52 -6.39
N ALA A 160 0.36 -12.56 -5.86
CA ALA A 160 -0.99 -12.22 -6.29
C ALA A 160 -1.12 -10.83 -6.94
N LEU A 161 -0.04 -10.04 -6.99
CA LEU A 161 -0.04 -8.75 -7.70
C LEU A 161 -0.32 -8.94 -9.19
N GLN A 162 -1.26 -8.19 -9.70
CA GLN A 162 -1.69 -8.24 -11.10
C GLN A 162 -0.82 -7.38 -12.01
N THR A 163 -0.16 -6.37 -11.44
CA THR A 163 0.59 -5.36 -12.20
C THR A 163 2.09 -5.54 -12.06
N ASP A 164 2.81 -5.43 -13.18
CA ASP A 164 4.27 -5.45 -13.16
C ASP A 164 4.83 -4.16 -12.54
N ILE A 165 4.09 -3.06 -12.64
CA ILE A 165 4.39 -1.80 -11.92
C ILE A 165 4.46 -2.07 -10.42
N ALA A 166 3.39 -2.57 -9.79
CA ALA A 166 3.37 -2.78 -8.34
C ALA A 166 4.40 -3.83 -7.90
N LYS A 167 4.60 -4.90 -8.68
CA LYS A 167 5.65 -5.91 -8.40
C LYS A 167 7.03 -5.27 -8.36
N ALA A 168 7.36 -4.43 -9.32
CA ALA A 168 8.66 -3.76 -9.38
C ALA A 168 8.85 -2.83 -8.18
N TYR A 169 7.84 -2.00 -7.86
CA TYR A 169 7.85 -1.12 -6.68
C TYR A 169 8.09 -1.90 -5.38
N VAL A 170 7.27 -2.92 -5.10
CA VAL A 170 7.37 -3.68 -3.86
C VAL A 170 8.70 -4.41 -3.77
N ARG A 171 9.16 -5.02 -4.87
CA ARG A 171 10.46 -5.70 -4.93
C ARG A 171 11.60 -4.74 -4.60
N GLN A 172 11.63 -3.57 -5.23
CA GLN A 172 12.69 -2.60 -5.04
C GLN A 172 12.71 -2.05 -3.61
N ILE A 173 11.53 -1.75 -3.05
CA ILE A 173 11.42 -1.28 -1.66
C ILE A 173 11.84 -2.37 -0.66
N LYS A 174 11.43 -3.63 -0.88
CA LYS A 174 11.86 -4.77 -0.05
C LYS A 174 13.39 -4.94 -0.09
N LEU A 175 13.99 -4.89 -1.27
CA LEU A 175 15.45 -4.98 -1.44
C LEU A 175 16.17 -3.83 -0.74
N SER A 176 15.67 -2.60 -0.90
CA SER A 176 16.24 -1.42 -0.26
C SER A 176 16.23 -1.52 1.27
N ARG A 177 15.09 -1.91 1.85
CA ARG A 177 14.99 -2.14 3.31
C ARG A 177 15.91 -3.24 3.82
N GLN A 178 16.08 -4.32 3.04
CA GLN A 178 17.02 -5.39 3.39
C GLN A 178 18.47 -4.89 3.38
N LEU A 179 18.85 -4.10 2.39
CA LEU A 179 20.20 -3.52 2.29
C LEU A 179 20.47 -2.58 3.47
N LEU A 180 19.54 -1.65 3.74
CA LEU A 180 19.68 -0.67 4.83
C LEU A 180 19.71 -1.34 6.21
N LYS A 181 18.93 -2.41 6.41
CA LYS A 181 19.02 -3.24 7.62
C LYS A 181 20.37 -3.95 7.76
N SER A 182 20.91 -4.45 6.65
CA SER A 182 22.20 -5.15 6.65
C SER A 182 23.35 -4.20 6.98
N ILE A 183 23.32 -3.00 6.41
CA ILE A 183 24.27 -1.93 6.71
C ILE A 183 24.17 -1.54 8.17
N GLY A 184 22.97 -1.27 8.70
CA GLY A 184 22.78 -0.93 10.11
C GLY A 184 23.34 -1.98 11.08
N LYS A 185 23.28 -3.28 10.72
CA LYS A 185 23.92 -4.36 11.51
C LYS A 185 25.44 -4.30 11.44
N ILE A 186 26.02 -4.02 10.27
CA ILE A 186 27.46 -3.86 10.10
C ILE A 186 27.93 -2.65 10.90
N THR A 187 27.21 -1.52 10.80
CA THR A 187 27.45 -0.29 11.57
C THR A 187 27.56 -0.55 13.05
N GLY A 188 26.56 -1.22 13.64
CA GLY A 188 26.54 -1.48 15.08
C GLY A 188 27.72 -2.33 15.54
N ARG A 189 28.18 -3.28 14.71
CA ARG A 189 29.35 -4.10 15.01
C ARG A 189 30.66 -3.32 14.90
N VAL A 190 30.82 -2.55 13.82
CA VAL A 190 32.04 -1.76 13.59
C VAL A 190 32.19 -0.68 14.66
N ALA A 191 31.14 0.08 14.96
CA ALA A 191 31.18 1.11 16.00
C ALA A 191 31.49 0.53 17.40
N LYS A 192 30.94 -0.65 17.72
CA LYS A 192 31.24 -1.34 18.98
C LYS A 192 32.71 -1.77 19.05
N ASN A 193 33.21 -2.44 18.01
CA ASN A 193 34.59 -2.93 17.97
C ASN A 193 35.62 -1.79 17.93
N PHE A 194 35.32 -0.68 17.24
CA PHE A 194 36.21 0.48 17.22
C PHE A 194 36.24 1.19 18.57
N GLY A 195 35.09 1.39 19.21
CA GLY A 195 35.03 2.01 20.54
C GLY A 195 35.75 1.22 21.62
N GLU A 196 35.74 -0.12 21.53
CA GLU A 196 36.48 -1.00 22.43
C GLU A 196 38.01 -0.93 22.23
N ASN A 197 38.50 -0.54 21.04
CA ASN A 197 39.93 -0.62 20.68
C ASN A 197 40.64 0.74 20.53
N TYR A 198 39.92 1.84 20.24
CA TYR A 198 40.53 3.10 19.80
C TYR A 198 39.99 4.38 20.48
N GLY A 199 39.08 4.27 21.46
CA GLY A 199 38.53 5.40 22.21
C GLY A 199 37.29 6.05 21.59
N TYR A 200 36.68 7.03 22.28
CA TYR A 200 35.38 7.61 21.91
C TYR A 200 35.42 8.59 20.72
N ASP A 201 36.49 9.37 20.54
CA ASP A 201 36.57 10.38 19.48
C ASP A 201 36.57 9.75 18.07
N SER A 202 37.17 8.57 17.93
CA SER A 202 37.20 7.80 16.67
C SER A 202 35.89 7.04 16.40
N ILE A 203 34.98 6.92 17.38
CA ILE A 203 33.63 6.37 17.17
C ILE A 203 32.76 7.37 16.40
N GLU A 204 32.92 8.66 16.66
CA GLU A 204 32.05 9.69 16.07
C GLU A 204 32.35 9.86 14.57
N GLU A 205 33.62 9.87 14.17
CA GLU A 205 34.03 9.85 12.76
C GLU A 205 33.48 8.61 12.01
N VAL A 206 33.50 7.45 12.65
CA VAL A 206 32.93 6.21 12.10
C VAL A 206 31.41 6.31 11.98
N ARG A 207 30.73 6.92 12.94
CA ARG A 207 29.28 7.17 12.87
C ARG A 207 28.91 8.11 11.73
N GLU A 208 29.66 9.20 11.56
CA GLU A 208 29.46 10.18 10.48
C GLU A 208 29.66 9.53 9.09
N ALA A 209 30.77 8.82 8.88
CA ALA A 209 31.04 8.13 7.62
C ALA A 209 29.93 7.14 7.27
N ILE A 210 29.41 6.44 8.27
CA ILE A 210 28.33 5.46 8.08
C ILE A 210 26.98 6.14 7.85
N PHE A 211 26.72 7.26 8.51
CA PHE A 211 25.53 8.08 8.25
C PHE A 211 25.52 8.56 6.79
N ALA A 212 26.65 9.05 6.29
CA ALA A 212 26.81 9.44 4.89
C ALA A 212 26.56 8.27 3.91
N ILE A 213 27.06 7.06 4.22
CA ILE A 213 26.79 5.86 3.40
C ILE A 213 25.30 5.53 3.36
N LYS A 214 24.59 5.61 4.50
CA LYS A 214 23.14 5.37 4.54
C LYS A 214 22.39 6.37 3.69
N GLN A 215 22.70 7.67 3.82
CA GLN A 215 22.09 8.72 3.01
C GLN A 215 22.32 8.51 1.51
N SER A 216 23.56 8.23 1.10
CA SER A 216 23.89 7.99 -0.30
C SER A 216 23.12 6.81 -0.91
N ILE A 217 22.91 5.75 -0.13
CA ILE A 217 22.16 4.56 -0.57
C ILE A 217 20.67 4.87 -0.66
N GLU A 218 20.10 5.54 0.33
CA GLU A 218 18.71 6.00 0.29
C GLU A 218 18.47 6.88 -0.94
N GLU A 219 19.35 7.85 -1.19
CA GLU A 219 19.24 8.74 -2.35
C GLU A 219 19.35 7.98 -3.68
N THR A 220 20.26 7.01 -3.79
CA THR A 220 20.37 6.13 -4.96
C THR A 220 19.07 5.37 -5.21
N PHE A 221 18.46 4.82 -4.15
CA PHE A 221 17.18 4.13 -4.29
C PHE A 221 16.07 5.10 -4.72
N LYS A 222 16.04 6.35 -4.23
CA LYS A 222 15.01 7.34 -4.59
C LYS A 222 15.09 7.63 -6.08
N GLN A 223 16.30 7.87 -6.58
CA GLN A 223 16.55 8.09 -7.99
C GLN A 223 16.13 6.89 -8.85
N GLN A 224 16.42 5.66 -8.40
CA GLN A 224 15.97 4.46 -9.12
C GLN A 224 14.44 4.32 -9.11
N MET A 225 13.77 4.66 -8.01
CA MET A 225 12.29 4.65 -7.91
C MET A 225 11.68 5.67 -8.89
N GLU A 226 12.20 6.90 -8.91
CA GLU A 226 11.77 7.95 -9.83
C GLU A 226 11.99 7.57 -11.31
N MET A 227 13.13 6.96 -11.61
CA MET A 227 13.43 6.49 -12.96
C MET A 227 12.48 5.36 -13.38
N SER A 228 12.17 4.45 -12.45
CA SER A 228 11.19 3.39 -12.68
C SER A 228 9.80 3.96 -12.97
N TYR A 229 9.38 5.00 -12.24
CA TYR A 229 8.13 5.70 -12.51
C TYR A 229 8.03 6.21 -13.96
N LYS A 230 9.09 6.85 -14.46
CA LYS A 230 9.15 7.32 -15.86
C LYS A 230 8.96 6.18 -16.86
N ILE A 231 9.58 5.03 -16.63
CA ILE A 231 9.41 3.85 -17.47
C ILE A 231 7.96 3.35 -17.41
N PHE A 232 7.34 3.32 -16.22
CA PHE A 232 5.98 2.84 -16.03
C PHE A 232 4.92 3.69 -16.72
N THR A 233 5.14 5.00 -16.90
CA THR A 233 4.19 5.86 -17.65
C THR A 233 3.89 5.37 -19.07
N SER A 234 4.82 4.61 -19.67
CA SER A 234 4.65 4.05 -21.01
C SER A 234 3.85 2.73 -21.04
N GLN A 235 3.61 2.11 -19.89
CA GLN A 235 2.98 0.79 -19.78
C GLN A 235 1.46 0.85 -19.86
N LYS A 236 0.84 -0.24 -20.36
CA LYS A 236 -0.63 -0.37 -20.48
C LYS A 236 -1.33 -0.23 -19.12
N GLU A 237 -0.76 -0.78 -18.06
CA GLU A 237 -1.30 -0.73 -16.70
C GLU A 237 -1.44 0.72 -16.20
N TYR A 238 -0.45 1.56 -16.49
CA TYR A 238 -0.49 2.98 -16.12
C TYR A 238 -1.58 3.74 -16.88
N ARG A 239 -1.84 3.41 -18.16
CA ARG A 239 -2.98 3.99 -18.90
C ARG A 239 -4.33 3.60 -18.30
N ILE A 240 -4.47 2.35 -17.85
CA ILE A 240 -5.68 1.91 -17.14
C ILE A 240 -5.83 2.72 -15.85
N TYR A 241 -4.75 2.84 -15.08
CA TYR A 241 -4.73 3.66 -13.86
C TYR A 241 -5.19 5.11 -14.11
N LEU A 242 -4.64 5.79 -15.11
CA LEU A 242 -5.01 7.18 -15.42
C LEU A 242 -6.52 7.35 -15.68
N ALA A 243 -7.19 6.35 -16.25
CA ALA A 243 -8.63 6.39 -16.49
C ALA A 243 -9.47 6.36 -15.19
N TYR A 244 -8.93 5.80 -14.11
CA TYR A 244 -9.61 5.65 -12.82
C TYR A 244 -9.01 6.49 -11.69
N HIS A 245 -7.89 7.19 -11.93
CA HIS A 245 -7.13 7.92 -10.90
C HIS A 245 -8.01 8.87 -10.09
N GLU A 246 -8.76 9.75 -10.75
CA GLU A 246 -9.62 10.71 -10.05
C GLU A 246 -10.75 10.04 -9.29
N THR A 247 -11.32 8.95 -9.82
CA THR A 247 -12.35 8.17 -9.11
C THR A 247 -11.77 7.56 -7.83
N ILE A 248 -10.63 6.88 -7.92
CA ILE A 248 -9.96 6.25 -6.77
C ILE A 248 -9.58 7.31 -5.73
N LYS A 249 -8.99 8.42 -6.18
CA LYS A 249 -8.59 9.52 -5.30
C LYS A 249 -9.80 10.09 -4.56
N ASN A 250 -10.92 10.30 -5.25
CA ASN A 250 -12.15 10.81 -4.65
C ASN A 250 -12.77 9.82 -3.66
N ASP A 251 -12.81 8.51 -3.97
CA ASP A 251 -13.30 7.48 -3.05
C ASP A 251 -12.52 7.50 -1.72
N ILE A 252 -11.19 7.68 -1.81
CA ILE A 252 -10.33 7.83 -0.62
C ILE A 252 -10.57 9.19 0.07
N LEU A 253 -10.80 10.27 -0.67
CA LEU A 253 -11.04 11.61 -0.12
C LEU A 253 -12.40 11.71 0.62
N GLU A 254 -13.40 10.94 0.21
CA GLU A 254 -14.71 10.88 0.89
C GLU A 254 -14.59 10.33 2.32
N ILE A 255 -13.70 9.36 2.54
CA ILE A 255 -13.40 8.80 3.88
C ILE A 255 -12.79 9.88 4.80
N TYR A 256 -11.91 10.72 4.25
CA TYR A 256 -11.31 11.84 4.98
C TYR A 256 -12.37 12.87 5.38
N LYS A 257 -13.24 13.25 4.44
CA LYS A 257 -14.31 14.24 4.64
C LYS A 257 -15.42 13.78 5.59
N GLU A 258 -15.38 12.53 6.05
CA GLU A 258 -16.41 11.92 6.90
C GLU A 258 -17.82 12.01 6.29
N VAL A 259 -17.90 12.07 4.95
CA VAL A 259 -19.18 12.01 4.26
C VAL A 259 -19.72 10.59 4.46
N PRO A 260 -20.89 10.41 5.09
CA PRO A 260 -21.45 9.09 5.33
C PRO A 260 -22.00 8.55 4.01
N LYS A 261 -21.11 8.00 3.19
CA LYS A 261 -21.44 7.08 2.11
C LYS A 261 -20.35 6.02 2.10
N LEU A 262 -20.69 4.80 2.52
CA LEU A 262 -20.04 3.66 1.87
C LEU A 262 -20.25 3.86 0.37
N PRO A 263 -19.25 3.57 -0.48
CA PRO A 263 -19.57 3.39 -1.88
C PRO A 263 -20.67 2.34 -1.89
N GLU A 264 -21.90 2.73 -2.24
CA GLU A 264 -22.79 1.76 -2.84
C GLU A 264 -21.98 1.13 -3.95
N GLN A 265 -22.08 -0.18 -4.14
CA GLN A 265 -21.69 -0.78 -5.40
C GLN A 265 -22.51 -0.06 -6.46
N LYS A 266 -22.03 1.09 -6.95
CA LYS A 266 -22.63 1.77 -8.07
C LYS A 266 -22.49 0.74 -9.16
N ALA A 267 -23.61 0.11 -9.51
CA ALA A 267 -23.74 -0.58 -10.76
C ALA A 267 -23.12 0.37 -11.77
N VAL A 268 -21.99 -0.04 -12.32
CA VAL A 268 -21.19 0.77 -13.24
C VAL A 268 -22.15 1.15 -14.36
N GLN A 269 -22.71 2.36 -14.31
CA GLN A 269 -23.51 2.87 -15.41
C GLN A 269 -22.52 3.11 -16.52
N VAL A 270 -22.53 2.18 -17.47
CA VAL A 270 -21.73 2.22 -18.68
C VAL A 270 -22.20 3.45 -19.47
N THR A 271 -21.49 4.56 -19.34
CA THR A 271 -21.55 5.59 -20.39
C THR A 271 -20.77 5.04 -21.57
N ILE A 272 -21.49 4.38 -22.48
CA ILE A 272 -20.97 4.06 -23.80
C ILE A 272 -20.68 5.42 -24.44
N MET A 273 -19.40 5.81 -24.55
CA MET A 273 -19.05 6.90 -25.45
C MET A 273 -19.35 6.41 -26.86
N GLU A 274 -20.47 6.88 -27.40
CA GLU A 274 -20.82 6.75 -28.81
C GLU A 274 -19.70 7.42 -29.63
N TYR A 275 -18.79 6.60 -30.16
CA TYR A 275 -17.92 7.03 -31.25
C TYR A 275 -18.81 7.23 -32.48
N THR A 276 -19.23 8.47 -32.70
CA THR A 276 -19.88 8.89 -33.93
C THR A 276 -18.82 9.21 -34.98
N HIS A 277 -18.83 8.38 -36.03
CA HIS A 277 -18.30 8.49 -37.40
C HIS A 277 -16.79 8.72 -37.63
#